data_AF-A0A358G099-F1
#
_entry.id   AF-A0A358G099-F1
#
_cell.length_a   1.000
_cell.length_b   1.000
_cell.length_c   1.000
_cell.angle_alpha   90.00
_cell.angle_beta   90.00
_cell.angle_gamma   90.00
#
_symmetry.space_group_name_H-M   'P 1'
#
loop_
_entity.id
_entity.type
_entity.pdbx_description
1 polymer ?
#
loop_
_entity_poly.entity_id
_entity_poly.type
_entity_poly.pdbx_seq_one_letter_code
_entity_poly.pdbx_strand_id
1 'polypeptide(L)'
;FLFANFPAGDGWGVGDIEPLLIIPILVVGLFGIVLGAIWPQHVSFLIGMKQYAGNWASTTWAFVDKEKEDRINERIVKAADNQIDQIIPIFGKEISEVFIQKAIAFRMMHPMGRMHITLHMRHNDDMDTRVLREGEFLGNVLLGWNFGDAHCNDERLIEAVQERCNYEPGDLRVVFTESQPMFSKKVQYRVIDAALGVVEKGWYHNDDAYFTQPFLPDGLVPHVVTWQREGYTPAGDPYPGDGGRDTKGEGISLTHT
;
A
#
# COMPACT_ATOMS: atom_id res chain seq x y z
N PHE A 1 22.01 -21.85 18.66
CA PHE A 1 20.53 -21.75 18.66
C PHE A 1 20.13 -21.20 20.02
N LEU A 2 19.27 -20.18 20.08
CA LEU A 2 19.17 -19.17 21.16
C LEU A 2 19.07 -19.68 22.62
N PHE A 3 18.81 -20.97 22.85
CA PHE A 3 18.60 -21.59 24.17
C PHE A 3 19.42 -22.86 24.44
N ALA A 4 20.48 -23.13 23.66
CA ALA A 4 21.20 -24.42 23.72
C ALA A 4 21.75 -24.81 25.11
N ASN A 5 21.96 -23.86 26.03
CA ASN A 5 22.42 -24.11 27.41
C ASN A 5 21.39 -23.69 28.48
N PHE A 6 20.15 -23.38 28.09
CA PHE A 6 19.06 -22.99 29.00
C PHE A 6 17.78 -23.75 28.62
N PRO A 7 17.75 -25.09 28.81
CA PRO A 7 16.54 -25.84 28.55
C PRO A 7 15.45 -25.41 29.53
N ALA A 8 14.21 -25.31 29.04
CA ALA A 8 13.06 -25.22 29.93
C ALA A 8 12.96 -26.55 30.71
N GLY A 9 13.35 -26.52 31.99
CA GLY A 9 13.30 -27.66 32.92
C GLY A 9 12.27 -27.46 34.02
N ASP A 10 12.23 -28.38 34.99
CA ASP A 10 11.42 -28.29 36.22
C ASP A 10 9.90 -28.06 36.01
N GLY A 11 9.32 -28.66 34.97
CA GLY A 11 7.88 -28.56 34.69
C GLY A 11 7.46 -27.32 33.89
N TRP A 12 8.42 -26.58 33.32
CA TRP A 12 8.17 -25.39 32.49
C TRP A 12 8.40 -25.63 30.99
N GLY A 13 8.57 -26.88 30.57
CA GLY A 13 8.68 -27.25 29.17
C GLY A 13 7.36 -27.11 28.42
N VAL A 14 7.43 -26.98 27.10
CA VAL A 14 6.23 -26.90 26.24
C VAL A 14 5.33 -28.14 26.38
N GLY A 15 5.90 -29.29 26.74
CA GLY A 15 5.16 -30.54 27.00
C GLY A 15 4.57 -30.67 28.40
N ASP A 16 4.92 -29.79 29.35
CA ASP A 16 4.45 -29.83 30.74
C ASP A 16 3.12 -29.07 30.93
N ILE A 17 2.63 -28.41 29.87
CA ILE A 17 1.35 -27.71 29.89
C ILE A 17 0.19 -28.72 29.95
N GLU A 18 -0.81 -28.42 30.78
CA GLU A 18 -2.07 -29.19 30.81
C GLU A 18 -2.67 -29.25 29.39
N PRO A 19 -2.87 -30.44 28.78
CA PRO A 19 -3.26 -30.58 27.38
C PRO A 19 -4.51 -29.78 27.01
N LEU A 20 -5.47 -29.66 27.93
CA LEU A 20 -6.69 -28.89 27.70
C LEU A 20 -6.47 -27.37 27.67
N LEU A 21 -5.43 -26.84 28.33
CA LEU A 21 -5.08 -25.41 28.31
C LEU A 21 -4.41 -24.98 27.00
N ILE A 22 -3.83 -25.91 26.24
CA ILE A 22 -3.26 -25.62 24.92
C ILE A 22 -4.33 -25.05 23.98
N ILE A 23 -5.54 -25.63 24.01
CA ILE A 23 -6.64 -25.27 23.12
C ILE A 23 -6.99 -23.77 23.24
N PRO A 24 -7.38 -23.23 24.41
CA PRO A 24 -7.69 -21.82 24.55
C PRO A 24 -6.49 -20.92 24.28
N ILE A 25 -5.26 -21.34 24.60
CA ILE A 25 -4.05 -20.55 24.30
C ILE A 25 -3.85 -20.41 22.79
N LEU A 26 -3.95 -21.52 22.04
CA LEU A 26 -3.83 -21.48 20.59
C LEU A 26 -4.98 -20.72 19.95
N VAL A 27 -6.21 -20.93 20.42
CA VAL A 27 -7.37 -20.19 19.92
C VAL A 27 -7.17 -18.70 20.14
N VAL A 28 -6.91 -18.24 21.36
CA VAL A 28 -6.73 -16.80 21.66
C VAL A 28 -5.51 -16.23 20.93
N GLY A 29 -4.39 -16.94 20.93
CA GLY A 29 -3.15 -16.48 20.31
C GLY A 29 -3.19 -16.41 18.78
N LEU A 30 -3.93 -17.32 18.14
CA LEU A 30 -4.03 -17.39 16.67
C LEU A 30 -5.29 -16.72 16.12
N PHE A 31 -6.30 -16.44 16.95
CA PHE A 31 -7.58 -15.91 16.49
C PHE A 31 -7.40 -14.65 15.63
N GLY A 32 -6.65 -13.65 16.12
CA GLY A 32 -6.38 -12.41 15.39
C GLY A 32 -5.63 -12.65 14.07
N ILE A 33 -4.66 -13.58 14.07
CA ILE A 33 -3.86 -13.92 12.88
C ILE A 33 -4.73 -14.59 11.82
N VAL A 34 -5.51 -15.59 12.21
CA VAL A 34 -6.41 -16.32 11.31
C VAL A 34 -7.49 -15.38 10.77
N LEU A 35 -8.08 -14.55 11.64
CA LEU A 35 -9.09 -13.57 11.24
C LEU A 35 -8.52 -12.57 10.23
N GLY A 36 -7.35 -12.00 10.50
CA GLY A 36 -6.69 -11.07 9.58
C GLY A 36 -6.19 -11.72 8.29
N ALA A 37 -5.90 -13.02 8.32
CA ALA A 37 -5.59 -13.77 7.10
C ALA A 37 -6.80 -13.89 6.17
N ILE A 38 -8.00 -14.11 6.72
CA ILE A 38 -9.24 -14.32 5.96
C ILE A 38 -9.91 -12.99 5.59
N TRP A 39 -10.00 -12.05 6.54
CA TRP A 39 -10.66 -10.75 6.39
C TRP A 39 -9.71 -9.62 6.79
N PRO A 40 -8.66 -9.37 5.98
CA PRO A 40 -7.65 -8.37 6.30
C PRO A 40 -8.24 -6.97 6.53
N GLN A 41 -9.35 -6.62 5.86
CA GLN A 41 -10.01 -5.32 5.97
C GLN A 41 -10.59 -5.00 7.36
N HIS A 42 -10.65 -5.99 8.26
CA HIS A 42 -11.22 -5.83 9.60
C HIS A 42 -10.19 -5.98 10.72
N VAL A 43 -8.94 -6.32 10.39
CA VAL A 43 -7.90 -6.63 11.38
C VAL A 43 -6.65 -5.86 11.03
N SER A 44 -6.17 -5.04 11.97
CA SER A 44 -4.91 -4.34 11.79
C SER A 44 -3.79 -5.32 11.43
N PHE A 45 -2.92 -4.88 10.53
CA PHE A 45 -1.84 -5.71 10.02
C PHE A 45 -0.95 -6.27 11.14
N LEU A 46 -0.79 -5.56 12.28
CA LEU A 46 -0.02 -6.04 13.44
C LEU A 46 -0.62 -7.32 14.03
N ILE A 47 -1.93 -7.28 14.31
CA ILE A 47 -2.67 -8.40 14.91
C ILE A 47 -2.77 -9.56 13.89
N GLY A 48 -2.94 -9.21 12.62
CA GLY A 48 -2.92 -10.17 11.51
C GLY A 48 -1.53 -10.69 11.14
N MET A 49 -0.45 -10.18 11.74
CA MET A 49 0.96 -10.46 11.42
C MET A 49 1.31 -10.29 9.92
N LYS A 50 0.61 -9.39 9.24
CA LYS A 50 0.66 -9.19 7.78
C LYS A 50 1.97 -8.53 7.31
N GLN A 51 2.63 -7.77 8.18
CA GLN A 51 3.98 -7.22 7.93
C GLN A 51 5.02 -8.31 7.67
N TYR A 52 4.89 -9.46 8.34
CA TYR A 52 5.80 -10.58 8.16
C TYR A 52 5.48 -11.41 6.93
N ALA A 53 4.27 -11.29 6.41
CA ALA A 53 3.82 -11.99 5.22
C ALA A 53 4.13 -11.25 3.91
N GLY A 54 4.72 -10.04 3.97
CA GLY A 54 4.94 -9.24 2.76
C GLY A 54 3.64 -8.72 2.13
N ASN A 55 2.54 -8.70 2.87
CA ASN A 55 1.17 -8.57 2.35
C ASN A 55 0.32 -7.73 3.31
N TRP A 56 0.47 -6.41 3.27
CA TRP A 56 -0.31 -5.48 4.09
C TRP A 56 -0.92 -4.39 3.21
N ALA A 57 -2.02 -3.80 3.68
CA ALA A 57 -2.67 -2.70 3.00
C ALA A 57 -1.68 -1.53 2.84
N SER A 58 -1.62 -0.93 1.65
CA SER A 58 -0.67 0.13 1.34
C SER A 58 -1.32 1.24 0.52
N THR A 59 -0.71 2.44 0.56
CA THR A 59 -1.13 3.58 -0.25
C THR A 59 0.05 4.30 -0.88
N THR A 60 -0.17 4.92 -2.02
CA THR A 60 0.73 5.94 -2.61
C THR A 60 -0.05 7.20 -2.96
N TRP A 61 0.59 8.34 -2.79
CA TRP A 61 -0.01 9.66 -2.89
C TRP A 61 0.66 10.42 -4.04
N ALA A 62 -0.12 10.89 -5.01
CA ALA A 62 0.36 11.72 -6.11
C ALA A 62 -0.20 13.13 -5.98
N PHE A 63 0.66 14.07 -5.64
CA PHE A 63 0.36 15.50 -5.71
C PHE A 63 0.59 16.00 -7.13
N VAL A 64 -0.21 16.96 -7.58
CA VAL A 64 -0.03 17.59 -8.90
C VAL A 64 1.32 18.30 -9.03
N ASP A 65 1.81 18.91 -7.94
CA ASP A 65 3.10 19.59 -7.89
C ASP A 65 3.62 19.70 -6.44
N LYS A 66 4.82 20.30 -6.29
CA LYS A 66 5.45 20.54 -4.99
C LYS A 66 4.68 21.54 -4.12
N GLU A 67 4.00 22.51 -4.71
CA GLU A 67 3.19 23.48 -3.95
C GLU A 67 2.04 22.77 -3.22
N LYS A 68 1.39 21.80 -3.86
CA LYS A 68 0.33 21.01 -3.22
C LYS A 68 0.88 20.07 -2.15
N GLU A 69 2.08 19.51 -2.32
CA GLU A 69 2.76 18.78 -1.24
C GLU A 69 3.06 19.70 -0.04
N ASP A 70 3.62 20.89 -0.30
CA ASP A 70 4.03 21.86 0.73
C ASP A 70 2.87 22.34 1.59
N ARG A 71 1.68 22.38 1.02
CA ARG A 71 0.45 22.71 1.74
C ARG A 71 0.23 21.84 2.97
N ILE A 72 0.74 20.60 3.00
CA ILE A 72 0.72 19.75 4.21
C ILE A 72 1.49 20.41 5.35
N ASN A 73 2.69 20.94 5.10
CA ASN A 73 3.47 21.65 6.11
C ASN A 73 2.80 22.97 6.53
N GLU A 74 2.16 23.66 5.59
CA GLU A 74 1.54 24.97 5.83
C GLU A 74 0.22 24.89 6.60
N ARG A 75 -0.60 23.86 6.35
CA ARG A 75 -2.01 23.81 6.80
C ARG A 75 -2.27 22.78 7.88
N ILE A 76 -1.42 21.77 8.02
CA ILE A 76 -1.61 20.70 8.99
C ILE A 76 -0.67 20.94 10.17
N VAL A 77 -1.24 21.03 11.38
CA VAL A 77 -0.45 21.08 12.62
C VAL A 77 0.09 19.68 12.89
N LYS A 78 1.42 19.55 12.91
CA LYS A 78 2.13 18.28 13.09
C LYS A 78 3.48 18.50 13.77
N ALA A 79 4.02 17.43 14.35
CA ALA A 79 5.24 17.50 15.17
C ALA A 79 6.53 17.73 14.37
N ALA A 80 6.53 17.44 13.08
CA ALA A 80 7.68 17.59 12.18
C ALA A 80 7.22 17.93 10.76
N ASP A 81 8.13 18.53 9.98
CA ASP A 81 7.94 18.74 8.53
C ASP A 81 7.85 17.43 7.75
N ASN A 82 7.38 17.47 6.51
CA ASN A 82 7.44 16.32 5.63
C ASN A 82 8.89 15.83 5.50
N GLN A 83 9.07 14.52 5.33
CA GLN A 83 10.41 13.92 5.38
C GLN A 83 11.35 14.53 4.33
N ILE A 84 10.83 14.85 3.14
CA ILE A 84 11.61 15.51 2.08
C ILE A 84 12.18 16.85 2.56
N ASP A 85 11.39 17.68 3.24
CA ASP A 85 11.81 19.00 3.70
C ASP A 85 12.75 18.93 4.91
N GLN A 86 12.72 17.83 5.68
CA GLN A 86 13.71 17.58 6.74
C GLN A 86 15.10 17.23 6.18
N ILE A 87 15.18 16.55 5.04
CA ILE A 87 16.45 16.06 4.48
C ILE A 87 17.05 17.00 3.43
N ILE A 88 16.24 17.86 2.78
CA ILE A 88 16.69 18.88 1.83
C ILE A 88 17.83 19.75 2.38
N PRO A 89 17.76 20.28 3.62
CA PRO A 89 18.85 21.09 4.17
C PRO A 89 20.18 20.34 4.33
N ILE A 90 20.15 19.01 4.38
CA ILE A 90 21.31 18.15 4.63
C ILE A 90 21.96 17.71 3.31
N PHE A 91 21.15 17.29 2.33
CA PHE A 91 21.63 16.66 1.10
C PHE A 91 21.39 17.49 -0.17
N GLY A 92 20.66 18.59 -0.08
CA GLY A 92 20.16 19.33 -1.25
C GLY A 92 18.98 18.62 -1.92
N LYS A 93 18.24 19.36 -2.77
CA LYS A 93 16.96 18.92 -3.35
C LYS A 93 17.08 17.63 -4.15
N GLU A 94 18.02 17.56 -5.09
CA GLU A 94 18.14 16.44 -6.02
C GLU A 94 18.42 15.12 -5.30
N ILE A 95 19.43 15.10 -4.42
CA ILE A 95 19.79 13.90 -3.66
C ILE A 95 18.66 13.50 -2.71
N SER A 96 17.99 14.49 -2.10
CA SER A 96 16.85 14.25 -1.21
C SER A 96 15.68 13.58 -1.91
N GLU A 97 15.32 14.03 -3.12
CA GLU A 97 14.30 13.37 -3.93
C GLU A 97 14.70 11.93 -4.26
N VAL A 98 15.96 11.68 -4.65
CA VAL A 98 16.45 10.31 -4.86
C VAL A 98 16.30 9.45 -3.59
N PHE A 99 16.55 10.00 -2.40
CA PHE A 99 16.36 9.28 -1.15
C PHE A 99 14.90 8.95 -0.86
N ILE A 100 13.98 9.90 -1.04
CA ILE A 100 12.55 9.67 -0.78
C ILE A 100 11.95 8.72 -1.82
N GLN A 101 12.33 8.86 -3.10
CA GLN A 101 11.83 8.00 -4.18
C GLN A 101 12.27 6.54 -4.05
N LYS A 102 13.29 6.22 -3.24
CA LYS A 102 13.61 4.82 -2.90
C LYS A 102 12.42 4.10 -2.26
N ALA A 103 11.55 4.80 -1.52
CA ALA A 103 10.37 4.21 -0.92
C ALA A 103 9.35 3.78 -2.00
N ILE A 104 9.17 4.59 -3.04
CA ILE A 104 8.35 4.24 -4.21
C ILE A 104 8.99 3.07 -4.96
N ALA A 105 10.30 3.11 -5.23
CA ALA A 105 10.99 2.01 -5.90
C ALA A 105 10.85 0.70 -5.10
N PHE A 106 10.97 0.76 -3.77
CA PHE A 106 10.70 -0.37 -2.88
C PHE A 106 9.27 -0.89 -3.00
N ARG A 107 8.28 0.01 -3.03
CA ARG A 107 6.88 -0.35 -3.20
C ARG A 107 6.66 -1.08 -4.52
N MET A 108 7.28 -0.61 -5.61
CA MET A 108 7.22 -1.23 -6.95
C MET A 108 7.89 -2.62 -7.03
N MET A 109 8.76 -2.97 -6.08
CA MET A 109 9.27 -4.34 -5.96
C MET A 109 8.18 -5.34 -5.52
N HIS A 110 7.06 -4.86 -5.01
CA HIS A 110 5.92 -5.67 -4.56
C HIS A 110 4.74 -5.57 -5.55
N PRO A 111 3.90 -6.62 -5.65
CA PRO A 111 2.74 -6.62 -6.55
C PRO A 111 1.81 -5.40 -6.38
N MET A 112 1.53 -5.00 -5.12
CA MET A 112 0.69 -3.84 -4.83
C MET A 112 1.27 -2.53 -5.41
N GLY A 113 2.58 -2.33 -5.36
CA GLY A 113 3.17 -1.11 -5.90
C GLY A 113 3.12 -1.01 -7.42
N ARG A 114 3.23 -2.14 -8.12
CA ARG A 114 3.03 -2.21 -9.58
C ARG A 114 1.60 -1.84 -9.96
N MET A 115 0.64 -2.28 -9.15
CA MET A 115 -0.76 -1.86 -9.27
C MET A 115 -0.94 -0.36 -8.96
N HIS A 116 -0.27 0.16 -7.93
CA HIS A 116 -0.35 1.58 -7.58
C HIS A 116 0.12 2.48 -8.71
N ILE A 117 1.28 2.18 -9.32
CA ILE A 117 1.78 2.95 -10.47
C ILE A 117 0.84 2.82 -11.66
N THR A 118 0.29 1.64 -11.90
CA THR A 118 -0.74 1.45 -12.95
C THR A 118 -1.94 2.37 -12.74
N LEU A 119 -2.48 2.42 -11.52
CA LEU A 119 -3.63 3.28 -11.20
C LEU A 119 -3.23 4.75 -11.26
N HIS A 120 -2.02 5.11 -10.84
CA HIS A 120 -1.53 6.46 -10.97
C HIS A 120 -1.40 6.89 -12.44
N MET A 121 -0.87 6.04 -13.34
CA MET A 121 -0.81 6.30 -14.78
C MET A 121 -2.19 6.36 -15.45
N ARG A 122 -3.18 5.67 -14.90
CA ARG A 122 -4.58 5.74 -15.37
C ARG A 122 -5.30 7.01 -14.91
N HIS A 123 -5.07 7.42 -13.67
CA HIS A 123 -5.86 8.47 -13.03
C HIS A 123 -5.20 9.84 -13.06
N ASN A 124 -3.91 9.91 -13.37
CA ASN A 124 -3.17 11.14 -13.58
C ASN A 124 -2.81 11.28 -15.06
N ASP A 125 -2.56 12.51 -15.47
CA ASP A 125 -2.16 12.91 -16.82
C ASP A 125 -0.73 12.42 -17.13
N ASP A 126 0.29 13.13 -16.66
CA ASP A 126 1.68 12.79 -16.86
C ASP A 126 2.32 12.54 -15.48
N MET A 127 2.67 11.28 -15.23
CA MET A 127 3.28 10.87 -13.97
C MET A 127 4.66 11.49 -13.74
N ASP A 128 5.38 11.88 -14.78
CA ASP A 128 6.70 12.52 -14.65
C ASP A 128 6.59 13.95 -14.11
N THR A 129 5.40 14.56 -14.17
CA THR A 129 5.12 15.89 -13.61
C THR A 129 4.63 15.85 -12.16
N ARG A 130 4.19 14.68 -11.69
CA ARG A 130 3.57 14.49 -10.39
C ARG A 130 4.63 14.30 -9.30
N VAL A 131 4.31 14.75 -8.09
CA VAL A 131 5.10 14.42 -6.90
C VAL A 131 4.49 13.18 -6.24
N LEU A 132 5.12 12.03 -6.47
CA LEU A 132 4.70 10.76 -5.89
C LEU A 132 5.39 10.51 -4.55
N ARG A 133 4.61 10.14 -3.54
CA ARG A 133 5.05 9.82 -2.18
C ARG A 133 4.46 8.51 -1.70
N GLU A 134 5.27 7.80 -0.91
CA GLU A 134 4.85 6.55 -0.27
C GLU A 134 3.96 6.91 0.94
N GLY A 135 2.84 6.22 1.10
CA GLY A 135 1.85 6.60 2.10
C GLY A 135 2.23 6.29 3.54
N GLU A 136 3.06 5.29 3.81
CA GLU A 136 3.60 5.05 5.16
C GLU A 136 4.46 6.23 5.63
N PHE A 137 5.19 6.82 4.68
CA PHE A 137 6.03 7.99 4.87
C PHE A 137 5.21 9.24 5.23
N LEU A 138 4.14 9.51 4.48
CA LEU A 138 3.19 10.57 4.80
C LEU A 138 2.39 10.29 6.08
N GLY A 139 1.94 9.04 6.27
CA GLY A 139 1.20 8.61 7.45
C GLY A 139 1.99 8.88 8.74
N ASN A 140 3.30 8.64 8.73
CA ASN A 140 4.17 8.95 9.86
C ASN A 140 4.11 10.43 10.27
N VAL A 141 4.21 11.37 9.33
CA VAL A 141 4.20 12.82 9.64
C VAL A 141 2.79 13.35 9.93
N LEU A 142 1.76 12.77 9.31
CA LEU A 142 0.37 13.20 9.49
C LEU A 142 -0.25 12.68 10.79
N LEU A 143 0.06 11.44 11.17
CA LEU A 143 -0.50 10.78 12.35
C LEU A 143 0.42 10.86 13.58
N GLY A 144 1.70 11.17 13.38
CA GLY A 144 2.72 11.06 14.43
C GLY A 144 3.01 9.61 14.84
N TRP A 145 2.66 8.65 13.99
CA TRP A 145 2.75 7.22 14.28
C TRP A 145 3.31 6.47 13.07
N ASN A 146 4.49 5.87 13.22
CA ASN A 146 5.22 5.24 12.12
C ASN A 146 4.86 3.75 11.98
N PHE A 147 3.74 3.46 11.30
CA PHE A 147 3.36 2.09 10.94
C PHE A 147 2.90 2.02 9.49
N GLY A 148 3.29 0.95 8.81
CA GLY A 148 3.01 0.76 7.39
C GLY A 148 1.57 0.35 7.04
N ASP A 149 0.64 0.40 7.98
CA ASP A 149 -0.74 -0.06 7.76
C ASP A 149 -1.57 1.02 7.06
N ALA A 150 -1.94 0.80 5.79
CA ALA A 150 -2.82 1.74 5.11
C ALA A 150 -4.22 1.84 5.72
N HIS A 151 -4.64 0.94 6.61
CA HIS A 151 -5.85 1.16 7.40
C HIS A 151 -5.80 2.44 8.25
N CYS A 152 -4.60 2.95 8.54
CA CYS A 152 -4.39 4.25 9.18
C CYS A 152 -4.29 5.41 8.17
N ASN A 153 -4.15 5.09 6.88
CA ASN A 153 -3.97 6.02 5.77
C ASN A 153 -5.05 5.79 4.69
N ASP A 154 -6.29 5.64 5.13
CA ASP A 154 -7.44 5.40 4.26
C ASP A 154 -8.24 6.70 4.00
N GLU A 155 -9.44 6.55 3.44
CA GLU A 155 -10.36 7.65 3.16
C GLU A 155 -10.54 8.63 4.31
N ARG A 156 -10.49 8.18 5.57
CA ARG A 156 -10.68 9.02 6.75
C ARG A 156 -9.53 10.00 6.95
N LEU A 157 -8.30 9.52 6.76
CA LEU A 157 -7.13 10.40 6.83
C LEU A 157 -7.13 11.38 5.65
N ILE A 158 -7.47 10.89 4.46
CA ILE A 158 -7.50 11.72 3.25
C ILE A 158 -8.57 12.82 3.37
N GLU A 159 -9.75 12.51 3.92
CA GLU A 159 -10.79 13.49 4.24
C GLU A 159 -10.28 14.53 5.25
N ALA A 160 -9.62 14.11 6.32
CA ALA A 160 -9.02 15.04 7.30
C ALA A 160 -7.92 15.93 6.70
N VAL A 161 -7.14 15.40 5.75
CA VAL A 161 -6.17 16.18 4.97
C VAL A 161 -6.90 17.18 4.08
N GLN A 162 -7.95 16.75 3.38
CA GLN A 162 -8.76 17.63 2.53
C GLN A 162 -9.36 18.79 3.30
N GLU A 163 -9.95 18.54 4.48
CA GLU A 163 -10.54 19.59 5.34
C GLU A 163 -9.56 20.71 5.67
N ARG A 164 -8.26 20.39 5.76
CA ARG A 164 -7.20 21.33 6.16
C ARG A 164 -6.55 21.99 4.93
N CYS A 165 -6.28 21.20 3.90
CA CYS A 165 -5.53 21.65 2.73
C CYS A 165 -6.43 22.23 1.62
N ASN A 166 -7.73 21.94 1.63
CA ASN A 166 -8.70 22.42 0.63
C ASN A 166 -8.16 22.26 -0.80
N TYR A 167 -7.83 21.03 -1.17
CA TYR A 167 -7.35 20.70 -2.51
C TYR A 167 -8.51 20.80 -3.52
N GLU A 168 -8.16 21.17 -4.74
CA GLU A 168 -9.07 21.12 -5.89
C GLU A 168 -9.05 19.71 -6.51
N PRO A 169 -10.07 19.32 -7.29
CA PRO A 169 -10.05 18.02 -7.98
C PRO A 169 -8.78 17.80 -8.80
N GLY A 170 -8.07 16.70 -8.50
CA GLY A 170 -6.81 16.33 -9.15
C GLY A 170 -5.54 16.90 -8.52
N ASP A 171 -5.62 17.78 -7.53
CA ASP A 171 -4.45 18.29 -6.79
C ASP A 171 -3.74 17.16 -6.01
N LEU A 172 -4.52 16.24 -5.45
CA LEU A 172 -4.03 15.07 -4.71
C LEU A 172 -4.89 13.86 -5.04
N ARG A 173 -4.25 12.81 -5.58
CA ARG A 173 -4.86 11.49 -5.77
C ARG A 173 -4.08 10.43 -5.01
N VAL A 174 -4.80 9.61 -4.27
CA VAL A 174 -4.26 8.51 -3.48
C VAL A 174 -4.78 7.21 -4.05
N VAL A 175 -3.85 6.27 -4.26
CA VAL A 175 -4.19 4.88 -4.57
C VAL A 175 -4.06 4.08 -3.29
N PHE A 176 -5.10 3.31 -2.97
CA PHE A 176 -5.12 2.37 -1.86
C PHE A 176 -5.26 0.95 -2.39
N THR A 177 -4.53 -0.01 -1.82
CA THR A 177 -4.81 -1.44 -1.96
C THR A 177 -4.95 -2.10 -0.62
N GLU A 178 -5.92 -3.00 -0.50
CA GLU A 178 -6.05 -3.90 0.66
C GLU A 178 -4.97 -4.99 0.63
N SER A 179 -4.74 -5.65 1.76
CA SER A 179 -3.98 -6.88 1.82
C SER A 179 -4.70 -8.00 1.04
N GLN A 180 -3.94 -8.90 0.42
CA GLN A 180 -4.48 -10.11 -0.20
C GLN A 180 -5.06 -11.06 0.87
N PRO A 181 -6.33 -11.51 0.74
CA PRO A 181 -6.90 -12.56 1.59
C PRO A 181 -6.27 -13.94 1.33
N MET A 182 -6.22 -14.82 2.33
CA MET A 182 -5.52 -16.12 2.26
C MET A 182 -6.02 -17.06 1.15
N PHE A 183 -7.32 -17.05 0.86
CA PHE A 183 -7.95 -17.96 -0.12
C PHE A 183 -8.40 -17.26 -1.40
N SER A 184 -7.88 -16.07 -1.66
CA SER A 184 -8.20 -15.29 -2.85
C SER A 184 -6.95 -14.63 -3.39
N LYS A 185 -6.83 -14.55 -4.71
CA LYS A 185 -5.79 -13.77 -5.39
C LYS A 185 -6.26 -12.38 -5.76
N LYS A 186 -7.52 -12.05 -5.47
CA LYS A 186 -8.09 -10.73 -5.73
C LYS A 186 -7.67 -9.77 -4.62
N VAL A 187 -6.99 -8.71 -5.01
CA VAL A 187 -6.61 -7.61 -4.15
C VAL A 187 -7.50 -6.41 -4.51
N GLN A 188 -8.25 -5.92 -3.53
CA GLN A 188 -9.13 -4.77 -3.71
C GLN A 188 -8.30 -3.49 -3.77
N TYR A 189 -8.68 -2.58 -4.65
CA TYR A 189 -8.10 -1.24 -4.72
C TYR A 189 -9.19 -0.18 -4.69
N ARG A 190 -8.78 1.03 -4.30
CA ARG A 190 -9.59 2.25 -4.39
C ARG A 190 -8.70 3.39 -4.88
N VAL A 191 -9.25 4.25 -5.72
CA VAL A 191 -8.61 5.51 -6.11
C VAL A 191 -9.42 6.64 -5.49
N ILE A 192 -8.72 7.52 -4.79
CA ILE A 192 -9.30 8.54 -3.93
C ILE A 192 -8.72 9.88 -4.39
N ASP A 193 -9.58 10.77 -4.86
CA ASP A 193 -9.21 12.16 -5.11
C ASP A 193 -9.54 12.95 -3.84
N ALA A 194 -8.60 13.72 -3.28
CA ALA A 194 -8.82 14.35 -1.98
C ALA A 194 -10.05 15.28 -1.98
N ALA A 195 -10.31 15.97 -3.10
CA ALA A 195 -11.43 16.90 -3.21
C ALA A 195 -12.77 16.19 -3.45
N LEU A 196 -12.75 15.06 -4.17
CA LEU A 196 -13.97 14.34 -4.56
C LEU A 196 -14.29 13.18 -3.63
N GLY A 197 -13.32 12.63 -2.90
CA GLY A 197 -13.40 11.34 -2.22
C GLY A 197 -13.10 10.17 -3.17
N VAL A 198 -13.68 9.00 -2.91
CA VAL A 198 -13.45 7.82 -3.76
C VAL A 198 -14.03 8.04 -5.16
N VAL A 199 -13.20 7.88 -6.18
CA VAL A 199 -13.55 8.07 -7.60
C VAL A 199 -13.62 6.76 -8.38
N GLU A 200 -12.89 5.73 -7.96
CA GLU A 200 -12.90 4.40 -8.57
C GLU A 200 -12.68 3.31 -7.51
N LYS A 201 -13.35 2.16 -7.67
CA LYS A 201 -13.14 0.94 -6.88
C LYS A 201 -13.04 -0.26 -7.79
N GLY A 202 -12.16 -1.18 -7.46
CA GLY A 202 -12.02 -2.40 -8.22
C GLY A 202 -11.12 -3.40 -7.54
N TRP A 203 -10.64 -4.35 -8.32
CA TRP A 203 -9.67 -5.32 -7.87
C TRP A 203 -8.73 -5.73 -9.00
N TYR A 204 -7.55 -6.21 -8.64
CA TYR A 204 -6.62 -6.85 -9.56
C TYR A 204 -6.28 -8.25 -9.06
N HIS A 205 -5.74 -9.08 -9.95
CA HIS A 205 -5.24 -10.40 -9.59
C HIS A 205 -3.76 -10.30 -9.24
N ASN A 206 -3.41 -10.73 -8.02
CA ASN A 206 -2.06 -10.55 -7.49
C ASN A 206 -0.97 -11.14 -8.39
N ASP A 207 -1.27 -12.26 -9.07
CA ASP A 207 -0.29 -12.92 -9.93
C ASP A 207 0.02 -12.11 -11.19
N ASP A 208 -0.92 -11.31 -11.72
CA ASP A 208 -0.67 -10.46 -12.89
C ASP A 208 0.40 -9.40 -12.56
N ALA A 209 0.28 -8.80 -11.37
CA ALA A 209 1.29 -7.87 -10.87
C ALA A 209 2.58 -8.57 -10.45
N TYR A 210 2.53 -9.78 -9.88
CA TYR A 210 3.71 -10.54 -9.45
C TYR A 210 4.65 -10.89 -10.61
N PHE A 211 4.09 -11.28 -11.76
CA PHE A 211 4.86 -11.79 -12.88
C PHE A 211 5.35 -10.71 -13.88
N THR A 212 5.12 -9.42 -13.64
CA THR A 212 5.78 -8.35 -14.40
C THR A 212 6.96 -7.75 -13.63
N GLN A 213 7.80 -6.93 -14.25
CA GLN A 213 8.89 -6.24 -13.58
C GLN A 213 8.42 -4.91 -12.95
N PRO A 214 9.14 -4.37 -11.94
CA PRO A 214 8.77 -3.12 -11.29
C PRO A 214 8.54 -1.93 -12.25
N PHE A 215 9.31 -1.85 -13.33
CA PHE A 215 9.22 -0.78 -14.35
C PHE A 215 8.16 -1.05 -15.45
N LEU A 216 7.29 -2.04 -15.25
CA LEU A 216 6.15 -2.35 -16.11
C LEU A 216 6.49 -2.47 -17.62
N PRO A 217 7.52 -3.25 -18.02
CA PRO A 217 7.93 -3.37 -19.42
C PRO A 217 6.84 -3.96 -20.33
N ASP A 218 5.96 -4.76 -19.74
CA ASP A 218 4.89 -5.46 -20.45
C ASP A 218 3.61 -4.61 -20.53
N GLY A 219 3.69 -3.34 -20.12
CA GLY A 219 2.55 -2.45 -19.97
C GLY A 219 1.95 -2.46 -18.57
N LEU A 220 0.82 -1.78 -18.45
CA LEU A 220 0.09 -1.60 -17.19
C LEU A 220 -0.45 -2.93 -16.65
N VAL A 221 -0.76 -2.98 -15.35
CA VAL A 221 -1.33 -4.18 -14.71
C VAL A 221 -2.84 -4.29 -14.98
N PRO A 222 -3.33 -5.44 -15.50
CA PRO A 222 -4.76 -5.68 -15.70
C PRO A 222 -5.55 -5.55 -14.40
N HIS A 223 -6.69 -4.85 -14.44
CA HIS A 223 -7.59 -4.74 -13.29
C HIS A 223 -9.05 -4.60 -13.72
N VAL A 224 -9.93 -4.97 -12.79
CA VAL A 224 -11.37 -4.93 -12.96
C VAL A 224 -11.95 -3.79 -12.16
N VAL A 225 -12.51 -2.80 -12.86
CA VAL A 225 -13.28 -1.72 -12.26
C VAL A 225 -14.66 -2.26 -11.88
N THR A 226 -15.02 -2.14 -10.60
CA THR A 226 -16.34 -2.57 -10.08
C THR A 226 -17.29 -1.41 -9.86
N TRP A 227 -16.76 -0.21 -9.71
CA TRP A 227 -17.52 1.01 -9.52
C TRP A 227 -16.65 2.22 -9.89
N GLN A 228 -17.27 3.22 -10.50
CA GLN A 228 -16.66 4.51 -10.81
C GLN A 228 -17.68 5.61 -10.48
N ARG A 229 -17.21 6.74 -9.97
CA ARG A 229 -18.06 7.89 -9.67
C ARG A 229 -18.67 8.45 -10.95
N GLU A 230 -19.96 8.76 -10.91
CA GLU A 230 -20.64 9.43 -12.02
C GLU A 230 -20.02 10.80 -12.32
N GLY A 231 -19.80 11.10 -13.60
CA GLY A 231 -19.17 12.35 -14.06
C GLY A 231 -17.65 12.43 -13.85
N TYR A 232 -17.02 11.42 -13.26
CA TYR A 232 -15.56 11.32 -13.18
C TYR A 232 -15.02 10.54 -14.37
N THR A 233 -13.99 11.08 -15.03
CA THR A 233 -13.27 10.41 -16.11
C THR A 233 -11.78 10.37 -15.75
N PRO A 234 -11.14 9.18 -15.70
CA PRO A 234 -9.70 9.08 -15.53
C PRO A 234 -8.95 9.84 -16.64
N ALA A 235 -7.87 10.54 -16.28
CA ALA A 235 -7.15 11.41 -17.20
C ALA A 235 -6.13 10.68 -18.09
N GLY A 236 -5.62 9.54 -17.62
CA GLY A 236 -4.55 8.79 -18.26
C GLY A 236 -5.03 7.51 -18.94
N ASP A 237 -4.10 6.58 -19.13
CA ASP A 237 -4.32 5.43 -20.02
C ASP A 237 -5.33 4.43 -19.45
N PRO A 238 -6.30 3.97 -20.27
CA PRO A 238 -7.16 2.88 -19.88
C PRO A 238 -6.39 1.56 -19.90
N TYR A 239 -6.59 0.72 -18.89
CA TYR A 239 -6.07 -0.65 -18.93
C TYR A 239 -7.07 -1.68 -18.41
N PRO A 240 -8.15 -1.92 -19.18
CA PRO A 240 -9.12 -2.94 -18.83
C PRO A 240 -8.51 -4.33 -19.03
N GLY A 241 -8.61 -5.17 -18.01
CA GLY A 241 -8.43 -6.60 -18.15
C GLY A 241 -9.41 -7.35 -17.26
N ASP A 242 -9.52 -8.66 -17.46
CA ASP A 242 -10.40 -9.53 -16.67
C ASP A 242 -9.82 -9.91 -15.29
N GLY A 243 -8.57 -9.51 -15.01
CA GLY A 243 -7.91 -9.76 -13.74
C GLY A 243 -7.76 -11.26 -13.48
N GLY A 244 -7.14 -11.98 -14.40
CA GLY A 244 -6.89 -13.39 -14.22
C GLY A 244 -6.16 -13.99 -15.40
N ARG A 245 -4.83 -13.90 -15.40
CA ARG A 245 -4.00 -14.71 -16.30
C ARG A 245 -4.58 -16.12 -16.46
N ASP A 246 -4.93 -16.47 -17.69
CA ASP A 246 -5.18 -17.85 -18.06
C ASP A 246 -3.86 -18.60 -17.89
N THR A 247 -3.75 -19.41 -16.83
CA THR A 247 -2.56 -20.22 -16.54
C THR A 247 -2.28 -21.32 -17.59
N LYS A 248 -3.02 -21.33 -18.70
CA LYS A 248 -2.74 -22.20 -19.84
C LYS A 248 -1.65 -21.62 -20.75
N GLY A 249 -0.41 -21.84 -20.36
CA GLY A 249 0.51 -22.51 -21.27
C GLY A 249 1.34 -21.68 -22.26
N GLU A 250 1.72 -20.44 -21.97
CA GLU A 250 2.87 -19.84 -22.67
C GLU A 250 3.90 -19.35 -21.65
N GLY A 251 4.92 -20.19 -21.47
CA GLY A 251 6.17 -19.75 -20.87
C GLY A 251 6.74 -18.63 -21.72
N ILE A 252 7.26 -17.61 -21.05
CA ILE A 252 7.99 -16.49 -21.65
C ILE A 252 9.06 -17.09 -22.58
N SER A 253 8.84 -17.00 -23.89
CA SER A 253 9.88 -17.26 -24.88
C SER A 253 10.87 -16.10 -24.81
N LEU A 254 11.93 -16.28 -24.02
CA LEU A 254 13.12 -15.44 -24.09
C LEU A 254 13.87 -15.81 -25.38
N THR A 255 13.39 -15.30 -26.52
CA THR A 255 14.18 -15.23 -27.75
C THR A 255 14.44 -13.76 -28.05
N HIS A 256 15.52 -13.24 -27.47
CA HIS A 256 16.19 -12.06 -27.99
C HIS A 256 17.05 -12.50 -29.19
N THR A 257 16.71 -12.00 -30.38
CA THR A 257 17.68 -11.79 -31.48
C THR A 257 18.53 -10.57 -31.19
#